data_AF-A0AAD5PMV4-F1
#
_entry.id   AF-A0AAD5PMV4-F1
#
_cell.length_a   1.000
_cell.length_b   1.000
_cell.length_c   1.000
_cell.angle_alpha   90.00
_cell.angle_beta   90.00
_cell.angle_gamma   90.00
#
_symmetry.space_group_name_H-M   'P 1'
#
loop_
_entity.id
_entity.type
_entity.pdbx_description
1 polymer ?
#
loop_
_entity_poly.entity_id
_entity_poly.type
_entity_poly.pdbx_seq_one_letter_code
_entity_poly.pdbx_strand_id
1 'polypeptide(L)'
;MVVSCAKKVLRKKSEEGGVRTPSTIPHLEVDLHVDGLEIFQNSEKPGMIAILGRVHSIAPSFASTVQPTVLNFSNPFIIGFEHGQVKASAKELMKLTIDEFKRLCPHNLEAEGREFMASLRVVIADTPMRSFLKRITGHMGYWSCERCIQKGNTTVQTNKRNMNKGYFNFGLRLRFPGYQKPVIQLSDVNAPRRIDS
;
A
#
# COMPACT_ATOMS: atom_id res chain seq x y z
N MET A 1 1.06 1.08 -20.66
CA MET A 1 1.49 -0.28 -21.05
C MET A 1 1.88 -0.99 -19.75
N VAL A 2 1.08 -1.93 -19.25
CA VAL A 2 1.39 -2.61 -17.98
C VAL A 2 2.54 -3.58 -18.26
N VAL A 3 3.76 -3.19 -17.93
CA VAL A 3 4.93 -4.06 -18.08
C VAL A 3 4.78 -5.19 -17.07
N SER A 4 4.29 -6.32 -17.57
CA SER A 4 4.05 -7.58 -16.87
C SER A 4 5.37 -8.23 -16.42
N CYS A 5 6.11 -7.59 -15.51
CA CYS A 5 7.37 -8.15 -15.00
C CYS A 5 7.19 -9.01 -13.74
N ALA A 6 6.03 -8.93 -13.07
CA ALA A 6 5.77 -9.66 -11.82
C ALA A 6 5.85 -11.19 -11.96
N LYS A 7 5.56 -11.74 -13.15
CA LYS A 7 5.55 -13.19 -13.38
C LYS A 7 6.92 -13.87 -13.28
N LYS A 8 8.03 -13.13 -13.39
CA LYS A 8 9.37 -13.74 -13.51
C LYS A 8 10.20 -13.72 -12.23
N VAL A 9 9.93 -12.81 -11.30
CA VAL A 9 10.82 -12.57 -10.14
C VAL A 9 10.79 -13.72 -9.12
N LEU A 10 9.69 -14.48 -9.07
CA LEU A 10 9.47 -15.55 -8.08
C LEU A 10 9.53 -16.97 -8.67
N ARG A 11 9.95 -17.12 -9.93
CA ARG A 11 9.91 -18.40 -10.65
C ARG A 11 11.32 -18.98 -10.76
N LYS A 12 11.85 -19.60 -9.70
CA LYS A 12 12.90 -20.60 -9.87
C LYS A 12 12.23 -21.93 -10.25
N LYS A 13 12.68 -22.53 -11.36
CA LYS A 13 12.41 -23.93 -11.71
C LYS A 13 13.48 -24.74 -10.99
N SER A 14 13.12 -25.52 -9.99
CA SER A 14 13.96 -26.62 -9.52
C SER A 14 13.55 -27.90 -10.24
N GLU A 15 14.51 -28.48 -10.95
CA GLU A 15 14.49 -29.88 -11.37
C GLU A 15 15.08 -30.68 -10.21
N GLU A 16 14.26 -31.19 -9.29
CA GLU A 16 14.64 -32.27 -8.37
C GLU A 16 13.38 -32.87 -7.73
N GLY A 17 13.11 -34.14 -8.08
CA GLY A 17 11.86 -34.86 -7.83
C GLY A 17 11.70 -35.39 -6.41
N GLY A 18 11.13 -34.57 -5.53
CA GLY A 18 10.53 -35.02 -4.27
C GLY A 18 9.16 -34.36 -4.08
N VAL A 19 8.12 -35.15 -3.78
CA VAL A 19 6.78 -34.62 -3.48
C VAL A 19 6.85 -33.82 -2.17
N ARG A 20 6.88 -32.48 -2.27
CA ARG A 20 6.89 -31.58 -1.12
C ARG A 20 5.48 -31.39 -0.60
N THR A 21 5.23 -31.79 0.65
CA THR A 21 3.96 -31.55 1.34
C THR A 21 3.94 -30.13 1.94
N PRO A 22 2.76 -29.51 2.14
CA PRO A 22 2.64 -28.14 2.67
C PRO A 22 3.36 -27.90 4.01
N SER A 23 3.58 -28.96 4.80
CA SER A 23 4.30 -28.93 6.07
C SER A 23 5.81 -28.76 5.94
N THR A 24 6.37 -28.93 4.73
CA THR A 24 7.81 -28.87 4.44
C THR A 24 8.23 -27.68 3.60
N ILE A 25 7.26 -26.90 3.12
CA ILE A 25 7.51 -25.76 2.23
C ILE A 25 7.71 -24.49 3.07
N PRO A 26 8.82 -23.76 2.92
CA PRO A 26 9.07 -22.54 3.66
C PRO A 26 8.00 -21.48 3.38
N HIS A 27 7.65 -20.73 4.42
CA HIS A 27 6.67 -19.65 4.34
C HIS A 27 7.35 -18.31 4.54
N LEU A 28 7.05 -17.35 3.66
CA LEU A 28 7.61 -16.01 3.69
C LEU A 28 6.52 -15.00 4.04
N GLU A 29 6.84 -14.07 4.94
CA GLU A 29 6.07 -12.85 5.09
C GLU A 29 6.70 -11.73 4.26
N VAL A 30 5.89 -11.08 3.45
CA VAL A 30 6.35 -10.04 2.51
C VAL A 30 5.68 -8.71 2.84
N ASP A 31 6.50 -7.66 2.92
CA ASP A 31 6.06 -6.27 2.96
C ASP A 31 6.05 -5.72 1.53
N LEU A 32 4.97 -5.03 1.15
CA LEU A 32 4.87 -4.33 -0.13
C LEU A 32 5.07 -2.84 0.08
N HIS A 33 5.94 -2.22 -0.72
CA HIS A 33 6.07 -0.77 -0.83
C HIS A 33 5.47 -0.35 -2.16
N VAL A 34 4.52 0.57 -2.12
CA VAL A 34 3.86 1.09 -3.32
C VAL A 34 3.98 2.59 -3.29
N ASP A 35 4.80 3.13 -4.20
CA ASP A 35 5.13 4.56 -4.22
C ASP A 35 5.12 5.11 -5.65
N GLY A 36 4.70 6.37 -5.75
CA GLY A 36 4.77 7.13 -7.00
C GLY A 36 6.17 7.72 -7.16
N LEU A 37 6.74 7.60 -8.36
CA LEU A 37 7.99 8.23 -8.75
C LEU A 37 7.76 9.17 -9.92
N GLU A 38 8.26 10.40 -9.78
CA GLU A 38 8.40 11.33 -10.90
C GLU A 38 9.75 11.07 -11.57
N ILE A 39 9.72 10.51 -12.77
CA ILE A 39 10.95 10.16 -13.52
C ILE A 39 11.45 11.35 -14.36
N PHE A 40 10.52 12.19 -14.83
CA PHE A 40 10.84 13.25 -15.78
C PHE A 40 10.40 14.61 -15.27
N GLN A 41 11.31 15.59 -15.37
CA GLN A 41 11.03 17.00 -15.13
C GLN A 41 10.59 17.70 -16.43
N ASN A 42 9.73 17.06 -17.23
CA ASN A 42 9.20 17.65 -18.47
C ASN A 42 7.72 18.07 -18.29
N SER A 43 7.18 18.78 -19.27
CA SER A 43 5.78 19.25 -19.26
C SER A 43 4.75 18.12 -19.32
N GLU A 44 5.12 16.94 -19.83
CA GLU A 44 4.22 15.78 -19.97
C GLU A 44 4.03 15.04 -18.63
N LYS A 45 5.00 15.11 -17.71
CA LYS A 45 4.94 14.52 -16.35
C LYS A 45 4.38 13.08 -16.29
N PRO A 46 4.79 12.14 -17.16
CA PRO A 46 4.32 10.76 -17.02
C PRO A 46 4.78 10.21 -15.67
N GLY A 47 3.81 9.87 -14.81
CA GLY A 47 4.07 9.27 -13.52
C GLY A 47 4.45 7.80 -13.66
N MET A 48 5.31 7.32 -12.76
CA MET A 48 5.50 5.90 -12.54
C MET A 48 5.01 5.53 -11.15
N ILE A 49 4.44 4.34 -11.00
CA ILE A 49 4.12 3.76 -9.70
C ILE A 49 4.87 2.45 -9.60
N ALA A 50 5.81 2.37 -8.67
CA ALA A 50 6.58 1.16 -8.42
C ALA A 50 5.92 0.34 -7.31
N ILE A 51 5.97 -0.98 -7.47
CA ILE A 51 5.57 -1.98 -6.47
C ILE A 51 6.83 -2.76 -6.13
N LEU A 52 7.36 -2.53 -4.93
CA LEU A 52 8.52 -3.22 -4.41
C LEU A 52 8.10 -4.20 -3.32
N GLY A 53 8.70 -5.38 -3.32
CA GLY A 53 8.57 -6.36 -2.24
C GLY A 53 9.79 -6.35 -1.34
N ARG A 54 9.59 -6.69 -0.07
CA ARG A 54 10.67 -6.96 0.88
C ARG A 54 10.29 -8.18 1.72
N VAL A 55 11.17 -9.17 1.80
CA VAL A 55 10.94 -10.31 2.70
C VAL A 55 11.19 -9.86 4.13
N HIS A 56 10.17 -9.94 4.98
CA HIS A 56 10.22 -9.57 6.38
C HIS A 56 10.68 -10.74 7.25
N SER A 57 10.09 -11.92 7.06
CA SER A 57 10.40 -13.10 7.87
C SER A 57 10.27 -14.38 7.06
N ILE A 58 10.96 -15.42 7.52
CA ILE A 58 10.92 -16.76 6.93
C ILE A 58 10.62 -17.77 8.05
N ALA A 59 9.59 -18.58 7.86
CA ALA A 59 9.26 -19.72 8.70
C ALA A 59 9.53 -21.04 7.96
N PRO A 60 9.87 -22.14 8.66
CA PRO A 60 10.10 -23.44 8.05
C PRO A 60 8.89 -23.97 7.27
N SER A 61 7.69 -23.66 7.76
CA SER A 61 6.43 -23.86 7.04
C SER A 61 5.33 -23.01 7.64
N PHE A 62 4.22 -22.86 6.90
CA PHE A 62 3.08 -22.06 7.35
C PHE A 62 2.42 -22.62 8.63
N ALA A 63 2.41 -23.94 8.80
CA ALA A 63 1.86 -24.60 9.98
C ALA A 63 2.90 -24.78 11.11
N SER A 64 4.12 -24.28 10.94
CA SER A 64 5.18 -24.45 11.93
C SER A 64 4.89 -23.64 13.19
N THR A 65 5.09 -24.25 14.35
CA THR A 65 5.02 -23.56 15.66
C THR A 65 6.33 -22.84 16.01
N VAL A 66 7.38 -23.03 15.20
CA VAL A 66 8.68 -22.37 15.38
C VAL A 66 8.54 -20.88 15.08
N GLN A 67 9.18 -20.04 15.90
CA GLN A 67 9.18 -18.60 15.64
C GLN A 67 9.82 -18.27 14.29
N PRO A 68 9.17 -17.46 13.43
CA PRO A 68 9.75 -17.03 12.16
C PRO A 68 11.05 -16.27 12.36
N THR A 69 12.03 -16.53 11.49
CA THR A 69 13.28 -15.77 11.49
C THR A 69 13.04 -14.42 10.82
N VAL A 70 13.10 -13.34 11.61
CA VAL A 70 12.95 -11.96 11.10
C VAL A 70 14.24 -11.51 10.42
N LEU A 71 14.13 -11.04 9.19
CA LEU A 71 15.24 -10.50 8.42
C LEU A 71 15.37 -9.00 8.71
N ASN A 72 16.37 -8.64 9.53
CA ASN A 72 16.64 -7.23 9.86
C ASN A 72 17.11 -6.42 8.64
N PHE A 73 17.84 -7.07 7.74
CA PHE A 73 18.36 -6.47 6.51
C PHE A 73 17.98 -7.36 5.34
N SER A 74 17.00 -6.94 4.56
CA SER A 74 16.61 -7.57 3.31
C SER A 74 16.47 -6.51 2.23
N ASN A 75 17.07 -6.78 1.08
CA ASN A 75 17.02 -5.85 -0.05
C ASN A 75 15.61 -5.86 -0.64
N PRO A 76 15.02 -4.68 -0.89
CA PRO A 76 13.78 -4.60 -1.65
C PRO A 76 14.02 -5.11 -3.07
N PHE A 77 13.01 -5.77 -3.63
CA PHE A 77 13.02 -6.27 -5.00
C PHE A 77 11.81 -5.72 -5.76
N ILE A 78 11.97 -5.53 -7.07
CA ILE A 78 10.89 -5.03 -7.92
C ILE A 78 9.90 -6.17 -8.15
N ILE A 79 8.63 -5.95 -7.83
CA ILE A 79 7.53 -6.84 -8.22
C ILE A 79 6.95 -6.35 -9.55
N GLY A 80 6.74 -5.04 -9.68
CA GLY A 80 6.23 -4.47 -10.91
C GLY A 80 6.18 -2.95 -10.86
N PHE A 81 5.82 -2.35 -11.98
CA PHE A 81 5.57 -0.92 -12.05
C PHE A 81 4.50 -0.63 -13.10
N GLU A 82 3.78 0.47 -12.89
CA GLU A 82 2.89 1.08 -13.86
C GLU A 82 3.51 2.39 -14.34
N HIS A 83 3.43 2.66 -15.64
CA HIS A 83 3.87 3.92 -16.21
C HIS A 83 2.82 4.40 -17.22
N GLY A 84 2.56 5.70 -17.24
CA GLY A 84 1.61 6.29 -18.16
C GLY A 84 1.31 7.75 -17.90
N GLN A 85 0.67 8.39 -18.89
CA GLN A 85 0.13 9.75 -18.78
C GLN A 85 -1.12 9.76 -17.88
N VAL A 86 -1.90 8.69 -17.95
CA VAL A 86 -3.09 8.49 -17.11
C VAL A 86 -2.81 7.33 -16.16
N LYS A 87 -2.96 7.60 -14.87
CA LYS A 87 -2.82 6.61 -13.80
C LYS A 87 -3.91 5.54 -13.92
N ALA A 88 -3.52 4.28 -13.96
CA ALA A 88 -4.45 3.16 -13.95
C ALA A 88 -5.32 3.16 -12.68
N SER A 89 -6.42 2.42 -12.68
CA SER A 89 -7.19 2.23 -11.44
C SER A 89 -6.37 1.44 -10.41
N ALA A 90 -6.63 1.68 -9.11
CA ALA A 90 -5.96 0.93 -8.04
C ALA A 90 -6.15 -0.60 -8.20
N LYS A 91 -7.30 -1.02 -8.73
CA LYS A 91 -7.61 -2.42 -9.03
C LYS A 91 -6.67 -2.98 -10.10
N GLU A 92 -6.48 -2.25 -11.19
CA GLU A 92 -5.59 -2.68 -12.29
C GLU A 92 -4.14 -2.73 -11.85
N LEU A 93 -3.69 -1.70 -11.11
CA LEU A 93 -2.33 -1.63 -10.57
C LEU A 93 -2.01 -2.86 -9.70
N MET A 94 -2.93 -3.26 -8.83
CA MET A 94 -2.71 -4.33 -7.85
C MET A 94 -3.12 -5.73 -8.32
N LYS A 95 -3.81 -5.84 -9.46
CA LYS A 95 -4.41 -7.12 -9.91
C LYS A 95 -3.39 -8.25 -9.98
N LEU A 96 -2.29 -8.04 -10.70
CA LEU A 96 -1.27 -9.07 -10.91
C LEU A 96 -0.58 -9.47 -9.60
N THR A 97 -0.31 -8.49 -8.73
CA THR A 97 0.29 -8.72 -7.41
C THR A 97 -0.64 -9.54 -6.52
N ILE A 98 -1.92 -9.17 -6.46
CA ILE A 98 -2.93 -9.89 -5.66
C ILE A 98 -3.12 -11.31 -6.18
N ASP A 99 -3.23 -11.50 -7.50
CA ASP A 99 -3.39 -12.82 -8.11
C ASP A 99 -2.18 -13.72 -7.79
N GLU A 100 -0.97 -13.16 -7.78
CA GLU A 100 0.23 -13.90 -7.38
C GLU A 100 0.24 -14.26 -5.89
N PHE A 101 -0.16 -13.37 -4.98
CA PHE A 101 -0.30 -13.71 -3.56
C PHE A 101 -1.39 -14.76 -3.31
N LYS A 102 -2.50 -14.75 -4.07
CA LYS A 102 -3.51 -15.82 -4.02
C LYS A 102 -2.93 -17.16 -4.47
N ARG A 103 -2.08 -17.15 -5.49
CA ARG A 103 -1.38 -18.34 -5.97
C ARG A 103 -0.35 -18.85 -4.96
N LEU A 104 0.34 -17.96 -4.25
CA LEU A 104 1.34 -18.30 -3.21
C LEU A 104 0.74 -18.52 -1.83
N CYS A 105 -0.57 -18.30 -1.69
CA CYS A 105 -1.29 -18.43 -0.44
C CYS A 105 -1.15 -19.85 0.11
N PRO A 106 -0.86 -20.01 1.42
CA PRO A 106 -0.71 -21.32 2.05
C PRO A 106 -2.01 -22.13 2.09
N HIS A 107 -3.16 -21.47 2.02
CA HIS A 107 -4.47 -22.14 1.96
C HIS A 107 -4.86 -22.61 0.56
N ASN A 108 -4.09 -22.24 -0.46
CA ASN A 108 -4.33 -22.69 -1.82
C ASN A 108 -3.66 -24.06 -2.04
N LEU A 109 -4.46 -25.11 -2.22
CA LEU A 109 -4.01 -26.50 -2.33
C LEU A 109 -3.57 -26.88 -3.77
N GLU A 110 -3.92 -26.09 -4.78
CA GLU A 110 -3.68 -26.41 -6.21
C GLU A 110 -2.24 -26.24 -6.68
N ALA A 111 -1.28 -26.18 -5.77
CA ALA A 111 0.03 -25.66 -6.09
C ALA A 111 1.14 -26.57 -5.58
N GLU A 112 1.04 -27.80 -6.09
CA GLU A 112 2.11 -28.76 -6.23
C GLU A 112 3.31 -28.13 -6.97
N GLY A 113 4.53 -28.47 -6.53
CA GLY A 113 5.77 -27.98 -7.14
C GLY A 113 6.18 -26.56 -6.75
N ARG A 114 5.54 -25.94 -5.73
CA ARG A 114 6.02 -24.66 -5.17
C ARG A 114 7.27 -24.86 -4.31
N GLU A 115 8.25 -23.99 -4.51
CA GLU A 115 9.45 -23.94 -3.67
C GLU A 115 9.19 -23.24 -2.32
N PHE A 116 8.18 -22.37 -2.27
CA PHE A 116 7.82 -21.60 -1.09
C PHE A 116 6.35 -21.12 -1.13
N MET A 117 5.84 -20.71 0.03
CA MET A 117 4.57 -20.02 0.22
C MET A 117 4.83 -18.57 0.66
N ALA A 118 3.89 -17.67 0.37
CA ALA A 118 4.03 -16.27 0.78
C ALA A 118 2.71 -15.69 1.29
N SER A 119 2.78 -14.88 2.34
CA SER A 119 1.69 -14.07 2.85
C SER A 119 2.06 -12.59 2.84
N LEU A 120 1.08 -11.75 2.51
CA LEU A 120 1.21 -10.31 2.62
C LEU A 120 1.11 -9.88 4.09
N ARG A 121 2.14 -9.22 4.61
CA ARG A 121 2.14 -8.70 5.99
C ARG A 121 1.60 -7.27 6.04
N VAL A 122 2.15 -6.38 5.23
CA VAL A 122 1.76 -4.96 5.20
C VAL A 122 1.95 -4.36 3.81
N VAL A 123 1.12 -3.36 3.51
CA VAL A 123 1.31 -2.45 2.37
C VAL A 123 1.73 -1.09 2.93
N ILE A 124 2.94 -0.68 2.56
CA ILE A 124 3.58 0.57 2.92
C ILE A 124 3.42 1.51 1.72
N ALA A 125 2.85 2.68 1.99
CA ALA A 125 2.59 3.70 0.99
C ALA A 125 2.51 5.06 1.70
N ASP A 126 2.97 6.10 1.01
CA ASP A 126 2.75 7.48 1.41
C ASP A 126 1.26 7.84 1.44
N THR A 127 0.90 8.99 2.03
CA THR A 127 -0.50 9.34 2.24
C THR A 127 -1.31 9.46 0.93
N PRO A 128 -0.82 10.13 -0.13
CA PRO A 128 -1.49 10.16 -1.42
C PRO A 128 -1.68 8.77 -2.06
N MET A 129 -0.65 7.92 -2.06
CA MET A 129 -0.74 6.58 -2.64
C MET A 129 -1.67 5.68 -1.82
N ARG A 130 -1.64 5.78 -0.49
CA ARG A 130 -2.57 5.08 0.39
C ARG A 130 -4.03 5.44 0.10
N SER A 131 -4.34 6.73 -0.02
CA SER A 131 -5.70 7.18 -0.37
C SER A 131 -6.12 6.64 -1.73
N PHE A 132 -5.22 6.63 -2.72
CA PHE A 132 -5.47 6.05 -4.03
C PHE A 132 -5.74 4.53 -3.98
N LEU A 133 -4.88 3.76 -3.31
CA LEU A 133 -5.00 2.30 -3.20
C LEU A 133 -6.30 1.89 -2.50
N LYS A 134 -6.65 2.60 -1.42
CA LYS A 134 -7.89 2.35 -0.66
C LYS A 134 -9.13 2.97 -1.29
N ARG A 135 -8.97 3.81 -2.32
CA ARG A 135 -10.05 4.57 -2.98
C ARG A 135 -10.84 5.43 -1.98
N ILE A 136 -10.13 6.04 -1.03
CA ILE A 136 -10.69 6.92 -0.01
C ILE A 136 -10.36 8.39 -0.32
N THR A 137 -10.96 9.29 0.45
CA THR A 137 -10.67 10.73 0.37
C THR A 137 -9.18 10.98 0.61
N GLY A 138 -8.64 11.94 -0.16
CA GLY A 138 -7.25 12.36 -0.01
C GLY A 138 -6.97 12.93 1.38
N HIS A 139 -5.70 12.97 1.77
CA HIS A 139 -5.24 13.40 3.10
C HIS A 139 -5.79 14.76 3.59
N MET A 140 -6.19 15.65 2.68
CA MET A 140 -6.76 16.97 2.98
C MET A 140 -8.29 16.99 3.10
N GLY A 141 -8.96 15.86 2.92
CA GLY A 141 -10.41 15.75 3.07
C GLY A 141 -10.86 15.85 4.52
N TYR A 142 -12.09 16.31 4.73
CA TYR A 142 -12.71 16.36 6.05
C TYR A 142 -12.81 15.00 6.77
N TRP A 143 -12.78 13.90 6.00
CA TRP A 143 -12.82 12.52 6.51
C TRP A 143 -11.60 11.72 6.02
N SER A 144 -10.44 12.36 5.96
CA SER A 144 -9.24 11.78 5.36
C SER A 144 -8.51 10.79 6.25
N CYS A 145 -8.63 10.92 7.57
CA CYS A 145 -7.95 10.04 8.51
C CYS A 145 -8.76 8.76 8.70
N GLU A 146 -8.21 7.63 8.25
CA GLU A 146 -8.76 6.29 8.43
C GLU A 146 -8.80 5.80 9.88
N ARG A 147 -8.06 6.47 10.77
CA ARG A 147 -7.98 6.13 12.20
C ARG A 147 -8.88 7.01 13.06
N CYS A 148 -9.27 8.18 12.57
CA CYS A 148 -10.10 9.12 13.31
C CYS A 148 -11.55 9.02 12.86
N ILE A 149 -12.46 9.09 13.83
CA ILE A 149 -13.91 9.22 13.62
C ILE A 149 -14.38 10.69 13.64
N GLN A 150 -13.45 11.62 13.83
CA GLN A 150 -13.76 13.04 13.93
C GLN A 150 -13.62 13.67 12.55
N LYS A 151 -14.62 14.48 12.18
CA LYS A 151 -14.56 15.28 10.97
C LYS A 151 -13.51 16.38 11.16
N GLY A 152 -12.55 16.47 10.24
CA GLY A 152 -11.64 17.59 10.14
C GLY A 152 -12.42 18.88 9.84
N ASN A 153 -11.80 20.03 10.12
CA ASN A 153 -12.33 21.34 9.76
C ASN A 153 -11.30 22.08 8.90
N THR A 154 -11.77 22.74 7.84
CA THR A 154 -10.94 23.64 7.04
C THR A 154 -10.95 24.97 7.74
N THR A 155 -9.80 25.38 8.28
CA THR A 155 -9.65 26.75 8.73
C THR A 155 -9.46 27.63 7.50
N VAL A 156 -10.51 28.34 7.08
CA VAL A 156 -10.33 29.45 6.15
C VAL A 156 -9.54 30.50 6.91
N GLN A 157 -8.23 30.58 6.69
CA GLN A 157 -7.48 31.74 7.09
C GLN A 157 -7.88 32.88 6.16
N THR A 158 -8.95 33.60 6.51
CA THR A 158 -9.20 34.92 5.95
C THR A 158 -8.09 35.82 6.48
N ASN A 159 -7.01 35.94 5.70
CA ASN A 159 -6.15 37.10 5.84
C ASN A 159 -7.05 38.31 5.60
N LYS A 160 -7.34 39.09 6.65
CA LYS A 160 -8.02 40.39 6.55
C LYS A 160 -7.09 41.41 5.86
N ARG A 161 -6.66 41.12 4.64
CA ARG A 161 -5.99 42.08 3.77
C ARG A 161 -6.73 42.06 2.44
N ASN A 162 -7.61 43.05 2.32
CA ASN A 162 -8.23 43.57 1.10
C ASN A 162 -8.64 42.53 0.07
N MET A 163 -9.94 42.26 0.10
CA MET A 163 -10.69 41.57 -0.93
C MET A 163 -10.57 42.34 -2.25
N ASN A 164 -9.64 41.92 -3.11
CA ASN A 164 -9.73 42.13 -4.55
C ASN A 164 -9.76 40.77 -5.24
N LYS A 165 -10.83 40.58 -6.03
CA LYS A 165 -11.17 39.38 -6.79
C LYS A 165 -9.95 38.83 -7.55
N GLY A 166 -9.66 37.55 -7.37
CA GLY A 166 -8.65 36.84 -8.18
C GLY A 166 -8.48 35.40 -7.73
N TYR A 167 -8.90 34.48 -8.59
CA TYR A 167 -8.70 33.03 -8.63
C TYR A 167 -7.80 32.39 -7.54
N PHE A 168 -8.42 31.54 -6.72
CA PHE A 168 -7.77 30.72 -5.69
C PHE A 168 -6.81 29.71 -6.35
N ASN A 169 -5.50 29.94 -6.22
CA ASN A 169 -4.48 28.99 -6.67
C ASN A 169 -3.82 28.29 -5.47
N PHE A 170 -3.64 26.98 -5.66
CA PHE A 170 -3.22 25.98 -4.69
C PHE A 170 -1.74 26.12 -4.30
N GLY A 171 -1.45 26.11 -3.00
CA GLY A 171 -0.09 25.87 -2.48
C GLY A 171 0.35 26.84 -1.39
N LEU A 172 0.09 26.51 -0.12
CA LEU A 172 0.81 27.13 0.99
C LEU A 172 1.08 26.10 2.10
N ARG A 173 2.38 25.90 2.32
CA ARG A 173 3.02 25.03 3.32
C ARG A 173 2.77 25.58 4.72
N LEU A 174 1.99 24.84 5.53
CA LEU A 174 1.62 25.26 6.89
C LEU A 174 2.78 25.02 7.88
N ARG A 175 3.22 26.08 8.58
CA ARG A 175 3.90 25.96 9.88
C ARG A 175 2.87 26.25 10.97
N PHE A 176 2.84 25.43 12.01
CA PHE A 176 1.89 25.57 13.13
C PHE A 176 2.62 25.99 14.42
N PRO A 177 2.25 27.12 15.04
CA PRO A 177 2.42 27.31 16.47
C PRO A 177 1.06 27.29 17.19
N GLY A 178 0.94 26.45 18.22
CA GLY A 178 0.04 26.72 19.36
C GLY A 178 -1.39 26.16 19.34
N TYR A 179 -1.68 24.98 18.77
CA TYR A 179 -2.99 24.34 18.98
C TYR A 179 -2.97 23.34 20.14
N GLN A 180 -3.65 23.66 21.24
CA GLN A 180 -3.96 22.70 22.31
C GLN A 180 -5.26 21.95 21.99
N LYS A 181 -5.19 20.61 21.97
CA LYS A 181 -6.33 19.72 21.67
C LYS A 181 -7.29 19.65 22.87
N PRO A 182 -8.61 19.75 22.68
CA PRO A 182 -9.55 19.29 23.69
C PRO A 182 -9.56 17.75 23.74
N VAL A 183 -9.54 17.20 24.95
CA VAL A 183 -9.66 15.76 25.22
C VAL A 183 -11.12 15.37 25.06
N ILE A 184 -11.43 14.57 24.04
CA ILE A 184 -12.80 14.05 23.83
C ILE A 184 -12.92 12.75 24.63
N GLN A 185 -13.92 12.68 25.51
CA GLN A 185 -14.22 11.51 26.34
C GLN A 185 -14.93 10.45 25.49
N LEU A 186 -14.63 9.17 25.75
CA LEU A 186 -15.10 8.03 24.94
C LEU A 186 -16.64 7.90 24.93
N SER A 187 -17.33 8.48 25.91
CA SER A 187 -18.79 8.54 26.04
C SER A 187 -19.48 9.42 25.00
N ASP A 188 -18.75 10.34 24.34
CA ASP A 188 -19.32 11.28 23.37
C ASP A 188 -19.37 10.69 21.94
N VAL A 189 -18.87 9.46 21.78
CA VAL A 189 -18.76 8.78 20.51
C VAL A 189 -20.03 7.96 20.24
N ASN A 190 -21.08 8.62 19.79
CA ASN A 190 -22.22 7.93 19.18
C ASN A 190 -22.02 7.89 17.67
N ALA A 191 -21.10 7.03 17.21
CA ALA A 191 -20.79 6.88 15.78
C ALA A 191 -21.79 5.94 15.10
N PRO A 192 -22.62 6.41 14.14
CA PRO A 192 -23.50 5.51 13.40
C PRO A 192 -22.71 4.58 12.48
N ARG A 193 -23.24 3.37 12.23
CA ARG A 193 -22.68 2.44 11.25
C ARG A 193 -22.79 3.06 9.85
N ARG A 194 -21.68 3.04 9.08
CA ARG A 194 -21.73 3.35 7.65
C ARG A 194 -22.51 2.27 6.91
N ILE A 195 -23.62 2.66 6.29
CA ILE A 195 -24.25 1.94 5.20
C ILE A 195 -23.68 2.60 3.94
N ASP A 196 -22.80 1.88 3.24
CA ASP A 196 -22.26 2.33 1.97
C ASP A 196 -23.32 2.04 0.88
N SER A 197 -23.73 3.08 0.14
CA SER A 197 -24.60 3.00 -1.05
C SER A 197 -23.76 2.92 -2.32
#